data_AF-A0A2V7ZQ48-F1
#
_entry.id   AF-A0A2V7ZQ48-F1
#
_cell.length_a   1.000
_cell.length_b   1.000
_cell.length_c   1.000
_cell.angle_alpha   90.00
_cell.angle_beta   90.00
_cell.angle_gamma   90.00
#
_symmetry.space_group_name_H-M   'P 1'
#
loop_
_entity.id
_entity.type
_entity.pdbx_description
1 polymer ?
#
loop_
_entity_poly.entity_id
_entity_poly.type
_entity_poly.pdbx_seq_one_letter_code
_entity_poly.pdbx_strand_id
1 'polypeptide(L)'
;MIARRGLRQVESRYRTIAIAAEWECEGWPVSEHAHTIVESYKDGWAWSVPLSATRRQCTVMVDPLGGPKKAALPTKRALQTIYAHETSKTSEIGARLAGARQTSAPWACDASLYHAPRAADGRMFLVGDAASFIEPLSSAGVKKALTSAWRAAVVV
;
A
#
# COMPACT_ATOMS: atom_id res chain seq x y z
N MET A 1 -1.94 24.13 7.71
CA MET A 1 -0.98 23.00 7.64
C MET A 1 -0.31 23.02 6.26
N ILE A 2 1.02 23.02 6.18
CA ILE A 2 1.78 23.08 4.90
C ILE A 2 1.35 21.99 3.90
N ALA A 3 0.96 20.81 4.39
CA ALA A 3 0.43 19.71 3.57
C ALA A 3 -0.84 20.09 2.78
N ARG A 4 -1.60 21.11 3.24
CA ARG A 4 -2.80 21.64 2.56
C ARG A 4 -2.49 22.80 1.58
N ARG A 5 -1.23 23.25 1.47
CA ARG A 5 -0.83 24.31 0.52
C ARG A 5 -0.65 23.82 -0.92
N GLY A 6 -1.09 22.60 -1.25
CA GLY A 6 -0.99 22.07 -2.61
C GLY A 6 0.46 21.83 -3.08
N LEU A 7 1.41 21.67 -2.15
CA LEU A 7 2.82 21.43 -2.51
C LEU A 7 3.07 20.05 -3.13
N ARG A 8 2.11 19.11 -3.04
CA ARG A 8 2.27 17.77 -3.60
C ARG A 8 1.88 17.76 -5.08
N GLN A 9 2.80 17.35 -5.92
CA GLN A 9 2.57 17.00 -7.32
C GLN A 9 2.37 15.49 -7.40
N VAL A 10 1.14 15.07 -7.72
CA VAL A 10 0.79 13.67 -7.96
C VAL A 10 1.26 13.29 -9.36
N GLU A 11 1.95 12.16 -9.48
CA GLU A 11 2.28 11.60 -10.79
C GLU A 11 1.03 10.96 -11.39
N SER A 12 0.52 11.58 -12.45
CA SER A 12 -0.72 11.20 -13.11
C SER A 12 -0.64 9.89 -13.88
N ARG A 13 0.57 9.47 -14.30
CA ARG A 13 0.80 8.29 -15.13
C ARG A 13 0.78 6.97 -14.35
N TYR A 14 1.05 7.02 -13.05
CA TYR A 14 1.18 5.84 -12.17
C TYR A 14 0.24 5.96 -10.97
N ARG A 15 -1.07 6.04 -11.26
CA ARG A 15 -2.08 6.02 -10.20
C ARG A 15 -2.27 4.58 -9.74
N THR A 16 -2.25 4.37 -8.43
CA THR A 16 -2.39 3.04 -7.84
C THR A 16 -3.26 3.11 -6.60
N ILE A 17 -4.18 2.17 -6.46
CA ILE A 17 -4.99 1.97 -5.25
C ILE A 17 -4.52 0.66 -4.62
N ALA A 18 -4.15 0.72 -3.34
CA ALA A 18 -3.90 -0.46 -2.54
C ALA A 18 -5.20 -0.87 -1.86
N ILE A 19 -5.61 -2.13 -1.98
CA ILE A 19 -6.77 -2.69 -1.28
C ILE A 19 -6.29 -3.85 -0.41
N ALA A 20 -6.42 -3.70 0.91
CA ALA A 20 -5.88 -4.63 1.89
C ALA A 20 -6.98 -5.30 2.72
N ALA A 21 -6.78 -6.57 3.04
CA ALA A 21 -7.54 -7.29 4.05
C ALA A 21 -6.64 -8.27 4.81
N GLU A 22 -7.08 -8.65 5.99
CA GLU A 22 -6.36 -9.60 6.85
C GLU A 22 -6.99 -10.99 6.76
N TRP A 23 -6.13 -12.00 6.83
CA TRP A 23 -6.47 -13.41 6.72
C TRP A 23 -5.83 -14.20 7.84
N GLU A 24 -6.54 -15.22 8.30
CA GLU A 24 -6.12 -16.09 9.40
C GLU A 24 -6.28 -17.56 9.02
N CYS A 25 -5.29 -18.38 9.33
CA CYS A 25 -5.35 -19.84 9.25
C CYS A 25 -4.79 -20.46 10.53
N GLU A 26 -5.00 -21.76 10.74
CA GLU A 26 -4.52 -22.48 11.95
C GLU A 26 -3.00 -22.37 12.14
N GLY A 27 -2.26 -22.15 11.05
CA GLY A 27 -0.86 -21.74 11.08
C GLY A 27 -0.29 -21.66 9.67
N TRP A 28 0.36 -20.55 9.34
CA TRP A 28 1.13 -20.47 8.11
C TRP A 28 2.38 -21.36 8.24
N PRO A 29 2.98 -21.86 7.14
CA PRO A 29 4.25 -22.56 7.21
C PRO A 29 5.28 -21.74 7.97
N VAL A 30 6.03 -22.35 8.89
CA VAL A 30 7.03 -21.64 9.73
C VAL A 30 8.05 -20.90 8.89
N SER A 31 8.43 -21.47 7.75
CA SER A 31 9.32 -20.84 6.77
C SER A 31 8.75 -19.53 6.20
N GLU A 32 7.45 -19.26 6.32
CA GLU A 32 6.79 -18.06 5.78
C GLU A 32 6.49 -17.00 6.85
N HIS A 33 6.78 -17.28 8.12
CA HIS A 33 6.50 -16.36 9.24
C HIS A 33 7.30 -15.06 9.18
N ALA A 34 8.40 -15.03 8.42
CA ALA A 34 9.26 -13.86 8.25
C ALA A 34 9.32 -13.33 6.81
N HIS A 35 8.59 -13.94 5.87
CA HIS A 35 8.72 -13.61 4.45
C HIS A 35 7.53 -12.81 3.93
N THR A 36 7.83 -11.69 3.28
CA THR A 36 6.90 -11.02 2.36
C THR A 36 6.83 -11.81 1.08
N ILE A 37 5.61 -12.17 0.67
CA ILE A 37 5.34 -12.76 -0.64
C ILE A 37 4.89 -11.63 -1.55
N VAL A 38 5.45 -11.57 -2.76
CA VAL A 38 5.06 -10.62 -3.80
C VAL A 38 4.74 -11.40 -5.05
N GLU A 39 3.60 -11.11 -5.66
CA GLU A 39 3.14 -11.80 -6.86
C GLU A 39 2.55 -10.79 -7.85
N SER A 40 3.09 -10.77 -9.06
CA SER A 40 2.51 -10.01 -10.18
C SER A 40 1.58 -10.88 -11.02
N TYR A 41 0.53 -10.28 -11.55
CA TYR A 41 -0.38 -10.89 -12.51
C TYR A 41 -0.63 -9.90 -13.68
N LYS A 42 -1.50 -10.28 -14.63
CA LYS A 42 -1.64 -9.61 -15.94
C LYS A 42 -1.78 -8.08 -15.85
N ASP A 43 -2.55 -7.58 -14.89
CA ASP A 43 -2.99 -6.18 -14.80
C ASP A 43 -2.86 -5.62 -13.38
N GLY A 44 -1.98 -6.21 -12.56
CA GLY A 44 -1.76 -5.78 -11.19
C GLY A 44 -0.74 -6.65 -10.47
N TRP A 45 -0.61 -6.41 -9.18
CA TRP A 45 0.22 -7.23 -8.32
C TRP A 45 -0.32 -7.23 -6.90
N ALA A 46 0.08 -8.22 -6.13
CA ALA A 46 -0.32 -8.37 -4.75
C ALA A 46 0.90 -8.67 -3.88
N TRP A 47 0.76 -8.39 -2.59
CA TRP A 47 1.67 -8.90 -1.59
C TRP A 47 0.92 -9.59 -0.46
N SER A 48 1.66 -10.36 0.33
CA SER A 48 1.20 -10.93 1.58
C SER A 48 2.31 -10.82 2.62
N VAL A 49 2.05 -10.13 3.72
CA VAL A 49 3.00 -9.91 4.82
C VAL A 49 2.52 -10.62 6.10
N PRO A 50 3.41 -11.26 6.87
CA PRO A 50 3.06 -11.84 8.15
C PRO A 50 2.77 -10.76 9.19
N LEU A 51 1.66 -10.92 9.91
CA LEU A 51 1.30 -10.13 11.10
C LEU A 51 1.53 -10.93 12.38
N SER A 52 1.36 -12.26 12.31
CA SER A 52 1.68 -13.24 13.34
C SER A 52 1.91 -14.61 12.68
N ALA A 53 2.14 -15.65 13.49
CA ALA A 53 2.21 -17.04 13.00
C ALA A 53 0.92 -17.52 12.31
N THR A 54 -0.23 -16.94 12.66
CA THR A 54 -1.56 -17.33 12.14
C THR A 54 -2.17 -16.28 11.23
N ARG A 55 -1.71 -15.01 11.28
CA ARG A 55 -2.32 -13.88 10.55
C ARG A 55 -1.39 -13.29 9.51
N ARG A 56 -1.97 -12.96 8.36
CA ARG A 56 -1.30 -12.21 7.28
C ARG A 56 -2.17 -11.07 6.79
N GLN A 57 -1.56 -9.98 6.38
CA GLN A 57 -2.22 -8.97 5.57
C GLN A 57 -1.94 -9.26 4.10
N CYS A 58 -2.99 -9.40 3.30
CA CYS A 58 -2.90 -9.51 1.85
C CYS A 58 -3.43 -8.22 1.21
N THR A 59 -2.64 -7.64 0.32
CA THR A 59 -2.97 -6.38 -0.36
C THR A 59 -2.81 -6.56 -1.85
N VAL A 60 -3.82 -6.15 -2.61
CA VAL A 60 -3.77 -6.06 -4.07
C VAL A 60 -3.54 -4.59 -4.46
N MET A 61 -2.72 -4.39 -5.48
CA MET A 61 -2.33 -3.09 -6.02
C MET A 61 -2.90 -3.02 -7.42
N VAL A 62 -3.89 -2.14 -7.58
CA VAL A 62 -4.65 -2.01 -8.83
C VAL A 62 -4.60 -0.60 -9.36
N ASP A 63 -4.66 -0.48 -10.67
CA ASP A 63 -4.94 0.79 -11.31
C ASP A 63 -6.38 1.23 -10.98
N PRO A 64 -6.65 2.54 -10.80
CA PRO A 64 -8.00 3.01 -10.52
C PRO A 64 -8.99 2.59 -11.61
N LEU A 65 -9.98 1.79 -11.22
CA LEU A 65 -11.11 1.40 -12.07
C LEU A 65 -11.92 2.67 -12.44
N GLY A 66 -11.68 3.24 -13.63
CA GLY A 66 -12.44 4.40 -14.13
C GLY A 66 -11.62 5.53 -14.78
N GLY A 67 -10.30 5.37 -14.90
CA GLY A 67 -9.44 6.36 -15.55
C GLY A 67 -9.17 7.62 -14.72
N PRO A 68 -8.38 8.57 -15.24
CA PRO A 68 -7.72 9.64 -14.46
C PRO A 68 -8.64 10.68 -13.80
N LYS A 69 -9.97 10.61 -14.01
CA LYS A 69 -10.92 11.68 -13.63
C LYS A 69 -11.99 11.28 -12.61
N LYS A 70 -12.07 10.02 -12.17
CA LYS A 70 -13.06 9.57 -11.18
C LYS A 70 -12.46 8.56 -10.22
N ALA A 71 -12.14 8.99 -9.00
CA ALA A 71 -11.84 8.06 -7.92
C ALA A 71 -12.47 8.58 -6.62
N ALA A 72 -13.80 8.52 -6.53
CA ALA A 72 -14.40 8.34 -5.22
C ALA A 72 -14.01 6.92 -4.75
N LEU A 73 -13.56 6.78 -3.50
CA LEU A 73 -13.26 5.46 -2.96
C LEU A 73 -14.53 4.58 -3.07
N PRO A 74 -14.42 3.34 -3.59
CA PRO A 74 -15.58 2.47 -3.74
C PRO A 74 -16.28 2.23 -2.39
N THR A 75 -17.57 1.92 -2.43
CA THR A 75 -18.30 1.49 -1.22
C THR A 75 -17.65 0.23 -0.64
N LYS A 76 -17.86 -0.05 0.66
CA LYS A 76 -17.32 -1.27 1.30
C LYS A 76 -17.68 -2.56 0.53
N ARG A 77 -18.91 -2.66 0.03
CA ARG A 77 -19.36 -3.81 -0.78
C ARG A 77 -18.59 -3.90 -2.11
N ALA A 78 -18.39 -2.77 -2.78
CA ALA A 78 -17.60 -2.72 -4.01
C ALA A 78 -16.13 -3.10 -3.74
N LEU A 79 -15.55 -2.63 -2.63
CA LEU A 79 -14.18 -3.02 -2.23
C LEU A 79 -14.05 -4.52 -2.01
N GLN A 80 -15.02 -5.17 -1.35
CA GLN A 80 -15.01 -6.62 -1.19
C GLN A 80 -15.06 -7.35 -2.54
N THR A 81 -15.90 -6.91 -3.47
CA THR A 81 -15.99 -7.51 -4.81
C THR A 81 -14.70 -7.32 -5.61
N ILE A 82 -14.12 -6.11 -5.59
CA ILE A 82 -12.85 -5.82 -6.28
C ILE A 82 -11.73 -6.66 -5.65
N TYR A 83 -11.60 -6.66 -4.33
CA TYR A 83 -10.58 -7.42 -3.63
C TYR A 83 -10.65 -8.93 -3.92
N ALA A 84 -11.84 -9.52 -3.87
CA ALA A 84 -12.05 -10.93 -4.20
C ALA A 84 -11.70 -11.23 -5.68
N HIS A 85 -12.07 -10.32 -6.60
CA HIS A 85 -11.73 -10.45 -8.00
C HIS A 85 -10.21 -10.42 -8.23
N GLU A 86 -9.50 -9.44 -7.65
CA GLU A 86 -8.06 -9.28 -7.83
C GLU A 86 -7.25 -10.41 -7.18
N THR A 87 -7.61 -10.83 -5.97
CA THR A 87 -6.98 -11.98 -5.32
C THR A 87 -7.19 -13.28 -6.10
N SER A 88 -8.33 -13.45 -6.79
CA SER A 88 -8.56 -14.63 -7.65
C SER A 88 -7.64 -14.70 -8.89
N LYS A 89 -6.99 -13.59 -9.26
CA LYS A 89 -5.99 -13.56 -10.35
C LYS A 89 -4.61 -14.06 -9.90
N THR A 90 -4.40 -14.17 -8.59
CA THR A 90 -3.14 -14.64 -7.99
C THR A 90 -3.13 -16.16 -7.90
N SER A 91 -1.97 -16.77 -8.14
CA SER A 91 -1.72 -18.20 -8.02
C SER A 91 -1.19 -18.54 -6.62
N GLU A 92 -0.04 -17.99 -6.24
CA GLU A 92 0.66 -18.34 -4.99
C GLU A 92 -0.06 -17.77 -3.76
N ILE A 93 -0.48 -16.51 -3.85
CA ILE A 93 -1.28 -15.87 -2.80
C ILE A 93 -2.67 -16.51 -2.78
N GLY A 94 -3.32 -16.72 -3.92
CA GLY A 94 -4.65 -17.32 -4.02
C GLY A 94 -4.73 -18.71 -3.38
N ALA A 95 -3.75 -19.58 -3.66
CA ALA A 95 -3.65 -20.92 -3.07
C ALA A 95 -3.58 -20.87 -1.54
N ARG A 96 -2.84 -19.90 -0.99
CA ARG A 96 -2.73 -19.66 0.46
C ARG A 96 -4.03 -19.17 1.07
N LEU A 97 -4.74 -18.27 0.38
CA LEU A 97 -6.00 -17.72 0.86
C LEU A 97 -7.15 -18.72 0.82
N ALA A 98 -7.13 -19.71 -0.09
CA ALA A 98 -8.20 -20.70 -0.24
C ALA A 98 -8.48 -21.52 1.04
N GLY A 99 -7.47 -21.76 1.87
CA GLY A 99 -7.58 -22.44 3.17
C GLY A 99 -7.65 -21.51 4.39
N ALA A 100 -7.67 -20.19 4.17
CA ALA A 100 -7.66 -19.19 5.24
C ALA A 100 -9.02 -18.48 5.35
N ARG A 101 -9.28 -17.92 6.52
CA ARG A 101 -10.47 -17.11 6.79
C ARG A 101 -10.11 -15.62 6.73
N GLN A 102 -10.83 -14.86 5.91
CA GLN A 102 -10.74 -13.40 5.93
C GLN A 102 -11.28 -12.87 7.27
N THR A 103 -10.46 -12.12 8.01
CA THR A 103 -10.78 -11.62 9.37
C THR A 103 -11.18 -10.15 9.39
N SER A 104 -10.82 -9.39 8.35
CA SER A 104 -11.16 -7.97 8.22
C SER A 104 -11.97 -7.70 6.95
N ALA A 105 -12.83 -6.69 6.97
CA ALA A 105 -13.35 -6.13 5.73
C ALA A 105 -12.19 -5.46 4.94
N PRO A 106 -12.18 -5.50 3.60
CA PRO A 106 -11.15 -4.84 2.82
C PRO A 106 -11.26 -3.32 2.96
N TRP A 107 -10.12 -2.67 3.05
CA TRP A 107 -9.99 -1.22 3.06
C TRP A 107 -9.02 -0.78 1.97
N ALA A 108 -9.15 0.46 1.51
CA ALA A 108 -8.34 0.99 0.42
C ALA A 108 -7.63 2.28 0.81
N CYS A 109 -6.43 2.49 0.27
CA CYS A 109 -5.74 3.77 0.31
C CYS A 109 -5.15 4.11 -1.06
N ASP A 110 -4.97 5.42 -1.30
CA ASP A 110 -4.26 5.89 -2.48
C ASP A 110 -2.76 5.62 -2.31
N ALA A 111 -2.21 4.77 -3.16
CA ALA A 111 -0.80 4.41 -3.23
C ALA A 111 -0.14 5.00 -4.50
N SER A 112 -0.72 6.07 -5.05
CA SER A 112 -0.17 6.77 -6.21
C SER A 112 1.10 7.53 -5.85
N LEU A 113 1.99 7.62 -6.82
CA LEU A 113 3.24 8.37 -6.71
C LEU A 113 2.96 9.86 -6.52
N TYR A 114 3.70 10.50 -5.62
CA TYR A 114 3.72 11.95 -5.52
C TYR A 114 5.03 12.46 -4.91
N HIS A 115 5.34 13.72 -5.18
CA HIS A 115 6.45 14.40 -4.53
C HIS A 115 6.12 15.87 -4.26
N ALA A 116 6.76 16.45 -3.26
CA ALA A 116 6.81 17.88 -3.04
C ALA A 116 8.04 18.45 -3.76
N PRO A 117 7.90 19.45 -4.66
CA PRO A 117 9.05 20.10 -5.31
C PRO A 117 10.01 20.78 -4.34
N ARG A 118 9.53 21.10 -3.13
CA ARG A 118 10.33 21.67 -2.05
C ARG A 118 10.02 20.93 -0.75
N ALA A 119 11.07 20.46 -0.08
CA ALA A 119 10.97 19.76 1.20
C ALA A 119 11.29 20.64 2.42
N ALA A 120 11.61 21.92 2.20
CA ALA A 120 11.85 22.91 3.25
C ALA A 120 11.32 24.28 2.81
N ASP A 121 10.77 25.04 3.75
CA ASP A 121 10.31 26.42 3.57
C ASP A 121 10.43 27.19 4.89
N GLY A 122 11.35 28.17 4.93
CA GLY A 122 11.69 28.91 6.15
C GLY A 122 12.15 27.99 7.29
N ARG A 123 11.38 27.96 8.39
CA ARG A 123 11.66 27.14 9.60
C ARG A 123 10.91 25.80 9.60
N MET A 124 10.42 25.35 8.45
CA MET A 124 9.62 24.13 8.34
C MET A 124 10.25 23.13 7.38
N PHE A 125 10.16 21.84 7.73
CA PHE A 125 10.65 20.72 6.92
C PHE A 125 9.52 19.72 6.66
N LEU A 126 9.56 19.07 5.49
CA LEU A 126 8.75 17.92 5.15
C LEU A 126 9.60 16.65 5.27
N VAL A 127 9.06 15.65 5.98
CA VAL A 127 9.73 14.35 6.21
C VAL A 127 8.78 13.21 5.85
N GLY A 128 9.35 12.07 5.48
CA GLY A 128 8.59 10.88 5.09
C GLY A 128 7.58 11.17 3.99
N ASP A 129 6.37 10.73 4.20
CA ASP A 129 5.27 10.87 3.23
C ASP A 129 4.72 12.30 3.18
N ALA A 130 5.13 13.18 4.10
CA ALA A 130 4.87 14.60 3.93
C ALA A 130 5.62 15.16 2.70
N ALA A 131 6.81 14.62 2.40
CA ALA A 131 7.67 15.07 1.30
C ALA A 131 7.45 14.31 -0.02
N SER A 132 7.34 12.98 0.02
CA SER A 132 7.16 12.17 -1.19
C SER A 132 6.66 10.76 -0.90
N PHE A 133 6.06 10.11 -1.89
CA PHE A 133 5.76 8.69 -1.92
C PHE A 133 6.14 8.15 -3.30
N ILE A 134 6.89 7.05 -3.32
CA ILE A 134 7.37 6.42 -4.56
C ILE A 134 6.51 5.19 -4.81
N GLU A 135 6.83 4.05 -4.22
CA GLU A 135 6.05 2.83 -4.39
C GLU A 135 6.06 2.00 -3.10
N PRO A 136 5.07 1.11 -2.90
CA PRO A 136 5.03 0.23 -1.74
C PRO A 136 5.83 -1.08 -1.93
N LEU A 137 6.03 -1.57 -3.15
CA LEU A 137 6.75 -2.80 -3.53
C LEU A 137 8.09 -3.00 -2.78
N SER A 138 8.96 -1.98 -2.69
CA SER A 138 10.25 -2.11 -2.00
C SER A 138 10.16 -2.09 -0.47
N SER A 139 8.98 -1.81 0.09
CA SER A 139 8.79 -1.55 1.53
C SER A 139 9.71 -0.45 2.11
N ALA A 140 10.25 0.43 1.26
CA ALA A 140 11.24 1.43 1.65
C ALA A 140 10.63 2.67 2.34
N GLY A 141 9.29 2.81 2.36
CA GLY A 141 8.59 3.99 2.89
C GLY A 141 8.97 4.33 4.33
N VAL A 142 8.97 3.34 5.22
CA VAL A 142 9.34 3.53 6.64
C VAL A 142 10.81 3.91 6.78
N LYS A 143 11.72 3.22 6.08
CA LYS A 143 13.15 3.55 6.08
C LYS A 143 13.41 4.98 5.58
N LYS A 144 12.74 5.38 4.50
CA LYS A 144 12.79 6.75 3.96
C LYS A 144 12.30 7.77 5.00
N ALA A 145 11.16 7.49 5.65
CA ALA A 145 10.62 8.37 6.68
C ALA A 145 11.60 8.58 7.83
N LEU A 146 12.11 7.50 8.41
CA LEU A 146 13.10 7.54 9.49
C LEU A 146 14.38 8.29 9.07
N THR A 147 14.90 7.99 7.88
CA THR A 147 16.12 8.63 7.37
C THR A 147 15.92 10.14 7.16
N SER A 148 14.78 10.54 6.59
CA SER A 148 14.46 11.95 6.37
C SER A 148 14.22 12.72 7.68
N ALA A 149 13.57 12.09 8.66
CA ALA A 149 13.35 12.66 9.99
C ALA A 149 14.67 12.87 10.73
N TRP A 150 15.56 11.87 10.69
CA TRP A 150 16.88 11.97 11.29
C TRP A 150 17.70 13.12 10.68
N ARG A 151 17.69 13.25 9.34
CA ARG A 151 18.35 14.37 8.66
C ARG A 151 17.76 15.73 9.03
N ALA A 152 16.44 15.83 9.11
CA ALA A 152 15.78 17.07 9.52
C ALA A 152 16.15 17.46 10.95
N ALA A 153 16.28 16.50 11.87
CA ALA A 153 16.65 16.77 13.26
C ALA A 153 18.06 17.35 13.43
N VAL A 154 18.98 17.09 12.50
CA VAL A 154 20.36 17.63 12.54
C VAL A 154 20.43 19.13 12.21
N VAL A 155 19.44 19.65 11.49
CA VAL A 155 19.45 21.03 10.96
C VAL A 155 18.47 21.95 11.70
N VAL A 156 17.96 21.51 12.86
CA VAL A 156 17.06 22.27 13.75
C VAL A 156 17.82 22.87 14.91
#